data_AF-A0A1B8DW37-F1
#
_entry.id   AF-A0A1B8DW37-F1
#
_cell.length_a   1.000
_cell.length_b   1.000
_cell.length_c   1.000
_cell.angle_alpha   90.00
_cell.angle_beta   90.00
_cell.angle_gamma   90.00
#
_symmetry.space_group_name_H-M   'P 1'
#
loop_
_entity.id
_entity.type
_entity.pdbx_description
1 polymer ?
#
loop_
_entity_poly.entity_id
_entity_poly.type
_entity_poly.pdbx_seq_one_letter_code
_entity_poly.pdbx_strand_id
1 'polypeptide(L)'
;MHFSKFLPLVALASLAIAQGDVRAIFHPEDDGEAEFEIRTSLCVNFERTQPIYDVISVEGYGCTLYGTRNCGDPVVATFPRGFFDILDLEFRSVQCIDEPQE
;
A
#
# COMPACT_ATOMS: atom_id res chain seq x y z
N MET A 1 40.04 -13.31 34.15
CA MET A 1 39.41 -13.39 32.82
C MET A 1 38.30 -12.35 32.79
N HIS A 2 38.53 -11.22 32.11
CA HIS A 2 37.55 -10.14 31.96
C HIS A 2 36.59 -10.52 30.83
N PHE A 3 35.32 -10.73 31.15
CA PHE A 3 34.26 -10.92 30.16
C PHE A 3 33.74 -9.54 29.73
N SER A 4 34.17 -9.08 28.56
CA SER A 4 33.57 -7.93 27.88
C SER A 4 32.16 -8.29 27.43
N LYS A 5 31.18 -7.72 28.10
CA LYS A 5 29.76 -7.88 27.82
C LYS A 5 29.38 -6.87 26.74
N PHE A 6 29.53 -7.25 25.47
CA PHE A 6 29.01 -6.47 24.35
C PHE A 6 27.48 -6.61 24.32
N LEU A 7 26.79 -5.53 24.67
CA LEU A 7 25.34 -5.42 24.49
C LEU A 7 25.05 -5.22 22.99
N PRO A 8 24.12 -5.98 22.39
CA PRO A 8 23.71 -5.72 21.02
C PRO A 8 22.86 -4.44 21.03
N LEU A 9 23.34 -3.41 20.35
CA LEU A 9 22.54 -2.27 19.95
C LEU A 9 21.44 -2.79 19.02
N VAL A 10 20.25 -3.04 19.57
CA VAL A 10 19.05 -3.28 18.79
C VAL A 10 18.73 -1.96 18.09
N ALA A 11 19.15 -1.84 16.83
CA ALA A 11 18.73 -0.76 15.95
C ALA A 11 17.23 -0.92 15.70
N LEU A 12 16.42 -0.23 16.51
CA LEU A 12 15.02 0.04 16.21
C LEU A 12 15.01 0.92 14.96
N ALA A 13 14.85 0.30 13.80
CA ALA A 13 14.49 1.01 12.59
C ALA A 13 13.08 1.58 12.82
N SER A 14 13.01 2.84 13.23
CA SER A 14 11.75 3.56 13.33
C SER A 14 11.10 3.56 11.94
N LEU A 15 9.97 2.86 11.79
CA LEU A 15 9.07 3.08 10.66
C LEU A 15 8.59 4.53 10.75
N ALA A 16 9.20 5.42 9.97
CA ALA A 16 8.67 6.74 9.75
C ALA A 16 7.32 6.57 9.02
N ILE A 17 6.22 6.83 9.72
CA ILE A 17 4.90 6.94 9.10
C ILE A 17 4.97 8.22 8.26
N ALA A 18 5.08 8.08 6.94
CA ALA A 18 5.10 9.22 6.03
C ALA A 18 3.76 9.96 6.14
N GLN A 19 3.78 11.16 6.72
CA GLN A 19 2.65 12.07 6.74
C GLN A 19 2.55 12.77 5.38
N GLY A 20 2.06 12.05 4.37
CA GLY A 20 1.75 12.60 3.05
C GLY A 20 0.24 12.82 2.86
N ASP A 21 -0.09 13.59 1.83
CA ASP A 21 -1.45 13.71 1.31
C ASP A 21 -2.00 12.32 0.96
N VAL A 22 -3.31 12.12 1.17
CA VAL A 22 -3.98 10.87 0.77
C VAL A 22 -3.94 10.77 -0.75
N ARG A 23 -3.35 9.69 -1.24
CA ARG A 23 -3.24 9.37 -2.67
C ARG A 23 -4.34 8.42 -3.11
N ALA A 24 -4.68 7.46 -2.26
CA ALA A 24 -5.83 6.58 -2.45
C ALA A 24 -6.39 6.09 -1.11
N ILE A 25 -7.66 5.70 -1.12
CA ILE A 25 -8.36 5.06 -0.01
C ILE A 25 -8.95 3.75 -0.54
N PHE A 26 -8.67 2.66 0.17
CA PHE A 26 -9.31 1.37 -0.07
C PHE A 26 -10.44 1.21 0.95
N HIS A 27 -11.66 1.08 0.45
CA HIS A 27 -12.85 0.87 1.25
C HIS A 27 -13.13 -0.63 1.36
N PRO A 28 -13.43 -1.15 2.55
CA PRO A 28 -13.81 -2.54 2.72
C PRO A 28 -15.28 -2.79 2.37
N GLU A 29 -15.60 -4.03 1.99
CA GLU A 29 -16.98 -4.45 1.70
C GLU A 29 -17.90 -4.35 2.93
N ASP A 30 -17.36 -4.58 4.13
CA ASP A 30 -18.11 -4.58 5.39
C ASP A 30 -17.76 -3.35 6.25
N ASP A 31 -18.78 -2.68 6.77
CA ASP A 31 -18.70 -1.49 7.64
C ASP A 31 -17.86 -1.74 8.93
N GLY A 32 -17.55 -3.00 9.24
CA GLY A 32 -16.72 -3.40 10.37
C GLY A 32 -15.20 -3.37 10.11
N GLU A 33 -14.75 -3.32 8.86
CA GLU A 33 -13.32 -3.19 8.54
C GLU A 33 -12.93 -1.71 8.36
N ALA A 34 -11.67 -1.39 8.68
CA ALA A 34 -11.19 -0.02 8.55
C ALA A 34 -10.73 0.27 7.12
N GLU A 35 -10.99 1.49 6.66
CA GLU A 35 -10.40 2.00 5.43
C GLU A 35 -8.87 1.97 5.49
N PHE A 36 -8.25 1.73 4.33
CA PHE A 36 -6.79 1.72 4.21
C PHE A 36 -6.31 2.83 3.29
N GLU A 37 -5.67 3.83 3.88
CA GLU A 37 -5.15 4.99 3.16
C GLU A 37 -3.73 4.78 2.65
N ILE A 38 -3.49 5.14 1.40
CA ILE A 38 -2.16 5.25 0.81
C ILE A 38 -1.72 6.72 0.85
N ARG A 39 -0.66 7.02 1.60
CA ARG A 39 -0.11 8.38 1.76
C ARG A 39 1.29 8.56 1.17
N THR A 40 1.81 7.55 0.48
CA THR A 40 3.16 7.54 -0.09
C THR A 40 3.17 7.14 -1.56
N SER A 41 4.18 7.61 -2.31
CA SER A 41 4.45 7.16 -3.67
C SER A 41 5.30 5.88 -3.73
N LEU A 42 5.82 5.44 -2.57
CA LEU A 42 6.51 4.17 -2.45
C LEU A 42 5.53 3.01 -2.54
N CYS A 43 6.04 1.85 -2.93
CA CYS A 43 5.26 0.62 -2.95
C CYS A 43 4.76 0.26 -1.53
N VAL A 44 3.47 -0.03 -1.41
CA VAL A 44 2.83 -0.47 -0.17
C VAL A 44 2.36 -1.90 -0.33
N ASN A 45 2.79 -2.76 0.59
CA ASN A 45 2.31 -4.14 0.66
C ASN A 45 1.08 -4.23 1.54
N PHE A 46 0.08 -4.98 1.09
CA PHE A 46 -1.04 -5.36 1.94
C PHE A 46 -0.62 -6.51 2.88
N GLU A 47 -1.08 -6.46 4.13
CA GLU A 47 -0.84 -7.54 5.09
C GLU A 47 -1.70 -8.78 4.76
N ARG A 48 -2.94 -8.53 4.37
CA ARG A 48 -3.90 -9.57 3.98
C ARG A 48 -4.05 -9.58 2.46
N THR A 49 -4.26 -10.77 1.91
CA THR A 49 -4.55 -10.95 0.47
C THR A 49 -6.05 -10.76 0.25
N GLN A 50 -6.43 -10.12 -0.86
CA GLN A 50 -7.82 -9.90 -1.31
C GLN A 50 -8.66 -11.19 -1.37
N PRO A 51 -10.01 -11.09 -1.43
CA PRO A 51 -10.84 -9.89 -1.50
C PRO A 51 -11.21 -9.35 -0.11
N ILE A 52 -10.86 -8.10 0.16
CA ILE A 52 -11.16 -7.39 1.41
C ILE A 52 -11.73 -6.01 1.12
N TYR A 53 -11.27 -5.41 0.02
CA TYR A 53 -11.68 -4.08 -0.38
C TYR A 53 -12.62 -4.20 -1.58
N ASP A 54 -13.73 -3.46 -1.53
CA ASP A 54 -14.72 -3.41 -2.59
C ASP A 54 -14.39 -2.29 -3.58
N VAL A 55 -13.90 -1.16 -3.08
CA VAL A 55 -13.68 0.07 -3.83
C VAL A 55 -12.31 0.66 -3.54
N ILE A 56 -11.67 1.20 -4.57
CA ILE A 56 -10.56 2.14 -4.47
C ILE A 56 -11.02 3.54 -4.88
N SER A 57 -10.82 4.52 -3.99
CA SER A 57 -10.88 5.95 -4.31
C SER A 57 -9.47 6.48 -4.55
N VAL A 58 -9.19 7.04 -5.73
CA VAL A 58 -7.90 7.63 -6.10
C VAL A 58 -8.06 9.15 -6.16
N GLU A 59 -7.35 9.86 -5.28
CA GLU A 59 -7.50 11.31 -5.08
C GLU A 59 -6.57 12.16 -5.97
N GLY A 60 -5.47 11.58 -6.46
CA GLY A 60 -4.41 12.31 -7.16
C GLY A 60 -4.23 11.93 -8.63
N TYR A 61 -3.25 11.06 -8.89
CA TYR A 61 -2.56 11.01 -10.18
C TYR A 61 -2.50 9.61 -10.81
N GLY A 62 -2.73 8.55 -10.03
CA GLY A 62 -2.96 7.19 -10.51
C GLY A 62 -2.37 6.14 -9.58
N CYS A 63 -2.99 4.97 -9.52
CA CYS A 63 -2.53 3.84 -8.70
C CYS A 63 -2.49 2.56 -9.52
N THR A 64 -1.40 1.80 -9.36
CA THR A 64 -1.22 0.48 -9.96
C THR A 64 -1.26 -0.60 -8.89
N LEU A 65 -2.10 -1.60 -9.09
CA LEU A 65 -2.20 -2.81 -8.27
C LEU A 65 -1.34 -3.91 -8.86
N TYR A 66 -0.64 -4.63 -7.99
CA TYR A 66 0.28 -5.71 -8.37
C TYR A 66 -0.09 -7.01 -7.70
N GLY A 67 0.02 -8.11 -8.44
CA GLY A 67 -0.28 -9.46 -7.97
C GLY A 67 0.77 -10.01 -7.00
N THR A 68 1.93 -9.37 -6.91
CA THR A 68 3.02 -9.73 -5.99
C THR A 68 3.27 -8.64 -4.95
N ARG A 69 4.09 -8.98 -3.94
CA ARG A 69 4.60 -8.01 -2.96
C ARG A 69 5.71 -7.18 -3.60
N ASN A 70 5.93 -5.99 -3.06
CA ASN A 70 6.98 -5.05 -3.49
C ASN A 70 6.81 -4.56 -4.93
N CYS A 71 5.57 -4.51 -5.44
CA CYS A 71 5.20 -3.94 -6.72
C CYS A 71 5.97 -4.55 -7.90
N GLY A 72 6.18 -5.87 -7.84
CA GLY A 72 6.70 -6.65 -8.97
C GLY A 72 5.57 -7.16 -9.85
N ASP A 73 5.94 -7.69 -11.01
CA ASP A 73 4.99 -8.32 -11.93
C ASP A 73 4.22 -9.48 -11.26
N PRO A 74 2.96 -9.76 -11.65
CA PRO A 74 2.23 -9.06 -12.71
C PRO A 74 1.52 -7.79 -12.20
N VAL A 75 1.36 -6.83 -13.11
CA VAL A 75 0.38 -5.75 -12.94
C VAL A 75 -1.03 -6.35 -13.06
N VAL A 76 -1.87 -6.05 -12.07
CA VAL A 76 -3.27 -6.49 -12.01
C VAL A 76 -4.18 -5.47 -12.66
N ALA A 77 -4.04 -4.20 -12.27
CA ALA A 77 -4.83 -3.09 -12.80
C ALA A 77 -4.13 -1.75 -12.55
N THR A 78 -4.45 -0.76 -13.38
CA THR A 78 -4.03 0.63 -13.17
C THR A 78 -5.25 1.53 -13.25
N PHE A 79 -5.41 2.36 -12.23
CA PHE A 79 -6.54 3.26 -12.06
C PHE A 79 -6.07 4.71 -12.15
N PRO A 80 -6.73 5.56 -12.95
CA PRO A 80 -6.54 7.01 -12.86
C PRO A 80 -7.25 7.55 -11.61
N ARG A 81 -7.32 8.87 -11.48
CA ARG A 81 -8.14 9.52 -10.45
C ARG A 81 -9.62 9.11 -10.61
N GLY A 82 -10.28 8.74 -9.51
CA GLY A 82 -11.69 8.35 -9.51
C GLY A 82 -12.01 7.24 -8.50
N PHE A 83 -13.22 6.70 -8.61
CA PHE A 83 -13.72 5.59 -7.79
C PHE A 83 -13.90 4.35 -8.67
N PHE A 84 -13.38 3.20 -8.22
CA PHE A 84 -13.39 1.98 -9.01
C PHE A 84 -13.68 0.75 -8.13
N ASP A 85 -14.52 -0.14 -8.65
CA ASP A 85 -14.75 -1.44 -8.03
C ASP A 85 -13.53 -2.34 -8.24
N ILE A 86 -13.08 -2.97 -7.15
CA ILE A 86 -11.90 -3.84 -7.11
C ILE A 86 -12.17 -5.18 -6.40
N LEU A 87 -13.42 -5.46 -6.03
CA LEU A 87 -13.82 -6.66 -5.30
C LEU A 87 -13.32 -7.96 -5.95
N ASP A 88 -13.33 -8.03 -7.28
CA ASP A 88 -12.94 -9.22 -8.03
C ASP A 88 -11.42 -9.29 -8.33
N LEU A 89 -10.62 -8.33 -7.83
CA LEU A 89 -9.19 -8.26 -8.13
C LEU A 89 -8.34 -8.88 -7.04
N GLU A 90 -7.45 -9.80 -7.43
CA GLU A 90 -6.45 -10.37 -6.53
C GLU A 90 -5.12 -9.60 -6.63
N PHE A 91 -4.79 -8.83 -5.59
CA PHE A 91 -3.55 -8.07 -5.51
C PHE A 91 -2.89 -8.17 -4.13
N ARG A 92 -1.60 -7.82 -4.08
CA ARG A 92 -0.73 -7.92 -2.89
C ARG A 92 0.05 -6.65 -2.58
N SER A 93 0.17 -5.74 -3.54
CA SER A 93 0.76 -4.41 -3.31
C SER A 93 0.18 -3.37 -4.25
N VAL A 94 0.36 -2.10 -3.87
CA VAL A 94 -0.07 -0.92 -4.62
C VAL A 94 1.05 0.10 -4.69
N GLN A 95 1.13 0.82 -5.80
CA GLN A 95 1.96 2.00 -5.94
C GLN A 95 1.15 3.15 -6.56
N CYS A 96 1.17 4.32 -5.91
CA CYS A 96 0.46 5.51 -6.39
C CYS A 96 1.44 6.65 -6.68
N ILE A 97 1.82 6.83 -7.95
CA ILE A 97 2.82 7.82 -8.39
C ILE A 97 2.14 9.07 -8.96
N ASP A 98 2.88 10.19 -8.96
CA ASP A 98 2.37 11.51 -9.37
C ASP A 98 2.38 11.75 -10.89
N GLU A 99 2.62 10.73 -11.73
CA GLU A 99 2.92 10.96 -13.16
C GLU A 99 1.72 10.88 -14.11
N PRO A 100 1.72 11.71 -15.17
CA PRO A 100 0.69 11.72 -16.20
C PRO A 100 0.81 10.47 -17.07
N GLN A 101 -0.30 9.77 -17.30
CA GLN A 101 -0.38 8.84 -18.42
C GLN A 101 -0.52 9.67 -19.69
N GLU A 102 0.55 9.73 -20.51
CA GLU A 102 0.48 10.19 -21.91
C GLU A 102 -0.38 9.24 -22.76
#